data_AF-A0A6H1ZWV7-F1
#
_entry.id   AF-A0A6H1ZWV7-F1
#
_cell.length_a   1.000
_cell.length_b   1.000
_cell.length_c   1.000
_cell.angle_alpha   90.00
_cell.angle_beta   90.00
_cell.angle_gamma   90.00
#
_symmetry.space_group_name_H-M   'P 1'
#
loop_
_entity.id
_entity.type
_entity.pdbx_description
1 polymer ?
#
loop_
_entity_poly.entity_id
_entity_poly.type
_entity_poly.pdbx_seq_one_letter_code
_entity_poly.pdbx_strand_id
1 'polypeptide(L)'
;MSRKETEAHDGELGKGRTFGLGEVGNPGPIEKTSESNFVEEKKLAAFMNEVLTIMVAPSTEDGSLEIITPQVNGMNQPIIRGRETNVKRKYVEALARGRTTKYEQKIMDPNRPENIHMAEKTALTYPFSVLHDPNPKGRAWLKAILAQP
;
A
#
# COMPACT_ATOMS: atom_id res chain seq x y z
N MET A 1 -50.10 32.30 40.34
CA MET A 1 -49.68 31.70 39.06
C MET A 1 -48.72 30.57 39.38
N SER A 2 -49.16 29.33 39.12
CA SER A 2 -48.59 28.08 39.60
C SER A 2 -47.19 27.79 39.04
N ARG A 3 -46.26 27.36 39.89
CA ARG A 3 -44.95 26.81 39.49
C ARG A 3 -45.19 25.40 38.97
N LYS A 4 -44.90 25.15 37.69
CA LYS A 4 -44.92 23.83 37.09
C LYS A 4 -43.63 23.10 37.48
N GLU A 5 -43.74 22.06 38.28
CA GLU A 5 -42.64 21.12 38.53
C GLU A 5 -42.38 20.34 37.23
N THR A 6 -41.14 20.39 36.75
CA THR A 6 -40.66 19.52 35.67
C THR A 6 -39.94 18.36 36.33
N GLU A 7 -40.53 17.17 36.21
CA GLU A 7 -39.96 15.89 36.62
C GLU A 7 -38.57 15.71 35.98
N ALA A 8 -37.55 15.57 36.82
CA ALA A 8 -36.23 15.17 36.37
C ALA A 8 -36.31 13.71 35.92
N HIS A 9 -36.16 13.48 34.63
CA HIS A 9 -36.00 12.16 34.05
C HIS A 9 -34.69 11.58 34.58
N ASP A 10 -34.79 10.60 35.48
CA ASP A 10 -33.66 9.87 36.07
C ASP A 10 -33.03 8.96 35.00
N GLY A 11 -32.32 9.57 34.06
CA GLY A 11 -31.57 8.88 33.03
C GLY A 11 -30.35 8.21 33.66
N GLU A 12 -30.32 6.87 33.64
CA GLU A 12 -29.21 6.02 34.08
C GLU A 12 -27.89 6.37 33.36
N LEU A 13 -27.21 7.44 33.80
CA LEU A 13 -25.87 7.84 33.34
C LEU A 13 -24.77 7.20 34.19
N GLY A 14 -24.88 5.90 34.47
CA GLY A 14 -23.94 5.30 35.43
C GLY A 14 -23.92 3.78 35.56
N LYS A 15 -24.25 2.99 34.54
CA LYS A 15 -23.89 1.56 34.55
C LYS A 15 -22.51 1.37 33.94
N GLY A 16 -21.51 1.95 34.60
CA GLY A 16 -20.13 1.46 34.48
C GLY A 16 -20.08 0.02 34.99
N ARG A 17 -19.37 -0.86 34.29
CA ARG A 17 -19.20 -2.26 34.69
C ARG A 17 -18.63 -2.30 36.11
N THR A 18 -19.39 -2.81 37.09
CA THR A 18 -18.90 -2.99 38.45
C THR A 18 -17.96 -4.19 38.45
N PHE A 19 -16.65 -3.95 38.42
CA PHE A 19 -15.65 -5.00 38.57
C PHE A 19 -15.70 -5.53 40.01
N GLY A 20 -15.82 -6.85 40.17
CA GLY A 20 -15.67 -7.47 41.47
C GLY A 20 -14.23 -7.33 41.96
N LEU A 21 -14.00 -7.17 43.28
CA LEU A 21 -12.65 -7.03 43.86
C LEU A 21 -11.71 -8.21 43.53
N GLY A 22 -12.25 -9.37 43.13
CA GLY A 22 -11.49 -10.55 42.64
C GLY A 22 -11.24 -10.60 41.12
N GLU A 23 -11.78 -9.66 40.34
CA GLU A 23 -11.56 -9.53 38.90
C GLU A 23 -10.36 -8.61 38.60
N VAL A 24 -9.95 -7.80 39.58
CA VAL A 24 -8.77 -6.94 39.51
C VAL A 24 -7.53 -7.77 39.82
N GLY A 25 -6.82 -8.18 38.77
CA GLY A 25 -5.55 -8.90 38.88
C GLY A 25 -5.55 -10.33 38.34
N ASN A 26 -6.68 -10.84 37.85
CA ASN A 26 -6.73 -12.08 37.09
C ASN A 26 -6.89 -11.75 35.59
N PRO A 27 -5.81 -11.52 34.84
CA PRO A 27 -5.92 -11.47 33.40
C PRO A 27 -6.45 -12.84 32.96
N GLY A 28 -7.66 -12.89 32.42
CA GLY A 28 -8.18 -14.11 31.81
C GLY A 28 -7.17 -14.70 30.80
N PRO A 29 -7.36 -15.94 30.35
CA PRO A 29 -6.46 -16.55 29.38
C PRO A 29 -6.22 -15.60 28.21
N ILE A 30 -4.96 -15.21 28.00
CA ILE A 30 -4.56 -14.29 26.94
C ILE A 30 -4.83 -15.01 25.62
N GLU A 31 -5.90 -14.64 24.94
CA GLU A 31 -6.17 -15.11 23.59
C GLU A 31 -5.08 -14.57 22.66
N LYS A 32 -4.25 -15.46 22.12
CA LYS A 32 -3.35 -15.10 21.03
C LYS A 32 -4.20 -14.76 19.81
N THR A 33 -4.31 -13.48 19.50
CA THR A 33 -5.08 -12.97 18.36
C THR A 33 -4.51 -13.45 17.01
N SER A 34 -3.26 -13.90 16.95
CA SER A 34 -2.69 -14.60 15.78
C SER A 34 -1.48 -15.46 16.13
N GLU A 35 -1.34 -16.62 15.50
CA GLU A 35 -0.08 -17.37 15.46
C GLU A 35 0.81 -16.79 14.35
N SER A 36 1.59 -15.76 14.66
CA SER A 36 2.60 -15.26 13.73
C SER A 36 3.71 -16.30 13.58
N ASN A 37 3.87 -16.82 12.36
CA ASN A 37 4.98 -17.71 12.04
C ASN A 37 6.26 -16.87 11.84
N PHE A 38 6.92 -16.54 12.95
CA PHE A 38 8.14 -15.72 12.98
C PHE A 38 9.25 -16.22 12.04
N VAL A 39 9.31 -17.54 11.79
CA VAL A 39 10.32 -18.12 10.90
C VAL A 39 10.07 -17.71 9.46
N GLU A 40 8.82 -17.75 9.00
CA GLU A 40 8.46 -17.36 7.64
C GLU A 40 8.54 -15.83 7.45
N GLU A 41 8.08 -15.05 8.44
CA GLU A 41 8.23 -13.59 8.43
C GLU A 41 9.69 -13.16 8.36
N LYS A 42 10.57 -13.81 9.13
CA LYS A 42 12.02 -13.55 9.08
C LYS A 42 12.61 -13.86 7.70
N LYS A 43 12.20 -14.98 7.08
CA LYS A 43 12.66 -15.34 5.72
C LYS A 43 12.19 -14.33 4.69
N LEU A 44 10.93 -13.90 4.77
CA LEU A 44 10.37 -12.88 3.87
C LEU A 44 11.08 -11.54 4.07
N ALA A 45 11.29 -11.12 5.31
CA ALA A 45 12.01 -9.90 5.63
C ALA A 45 13.45 -9.93 5.11
N ALA A 46 14.15 -11.06 5.21
CA ALA A 46 15.47 -11.24 4.63
C ALA A 46 15.44 -11.09 3.11
N PHE A 47 14.50 -11.78 2.45
CA PHE A 47 14.30 -11.72 0.99
C PHE A 47 14.01 -10.30 0.48
N MET A 48 13.17 -9.55 1.20
CA MET A 48 12.80 -8.18 0.84
C MET A 48 13.93 -7.15 1.09
N ASN A 49 14.91 -7.49 1.92
CA ASN A 49 16.08 -6.65 2.19
C ASN A 49 17.27 -6.90 1.25
N GLU A 50 17.21 -7.94 0.39
CA GLU A 50 18.21 -8.18 -0.63
C GLU A 50 18.36 -6.98 -1.58
N VAL A 51 19.59 -6.70 -1.99
CA VAL A 51 19.92 -5.58 -2.88
C VAL A 51 19.87 -6.06 -4.33
N LEU A 52 19.20 -5.27 -5.18
CA LEU A 52 19.10 -5.46 -6.62
C LEU A 52 19.68 -4.24 -7.33
N THR A 53 20.19 -4.47 -8.52
CA THR A 53 20.56 -3.40 -9.44
C THR A 53 19.40 -3.18 -10.41
N ILE A 54 18.80 -1.99 -10.35
CA ILE A 54 17.69 -1.61 -11.22
C ILE A 54 18.03 -0.35 -12.02
N MET A 55 17.30 -0.16 -13.11
CA MET A 55 17.31 1.07 -13.88
C MET A 55 15.86 1.49 -14.13
N VAL A 56 15.48 2.67 -13.62
CA VAL A 56 14.17 3.26 -13.89
C VAL A 56 14.25 4.00 -15.22
N ALA A 57 13.31 3.75 -16.13
CA ALA A 57 13.28 4.40 -17.43
C ALA A 57 13.15 5.93 -17.28
N PRO A 58 13.86 6.74 -18.08
CA PRO A 58 13.61 8.19 -18.13
C PRO A 58 12.18 8.47 -18.59
N SER A 59 11.62 9.61 -18.20
CA SER A 59 10.32 10.07 -18.71
C SER A 59 10.51 11.16 -19.73
N THR A 60 9.60 11.20 -20.69
CA THR A 60 9.49 12.25 -21.72
C THR A 60 8.33 13.21 -21.42
N GLU A 61 7.55 12.97 -20.37
CA GLU A 61 6.43 13.83 -19.95
C GLU A 61 6.98 15.08 -19.25
N ASP A 62 6.53 16.25 -19.72
CA ASP A 62 6.91 17.53 -19.14
C ASP A 62 6.42 17.64 -17.68
N GLY A 63 7.27 18.20 -16.81
CA GLY A 63 7.00 18.25 -15.36
C GLY A 63 7.22 16.93 -14.59
N SER A 64 7.71 15.87 -15.23
CA SER A 64 8.01 14.62 -14.53
C SER A 64 9.27 14.73 -13.65
N LEU A 65 9.22 14.10 -12.47
CA LEU A 65 10.33 14.13 -11.52
C LEU A 65 11.52 13.27 -12.00
N GLU A 66 12.71 13.85 -11.96
CA GLU A 66 13.97 13.14 -12.25
C GLU A 66 14.35 12.14 -11.15
N ILE A 67 14.03 12.49 -9.90
CA ILE A 67 14.28 11.68 -8.71
C ILE A 67 12.94 11.19 -8.17
N ILE A 68 12.81 9.88 -8.05
CA ILE A 68 11.66 9.25 -7.41
C ILE A 68 12.04 8.85 -5.99
N THR A 69 11.08 8.92 -5.06
CA THR A 69 11.34 8.59 -3.65
C THR A 69 10.30 7.59 -3.15
N PRO A 70 10.38 6.30 -3.54
CA PRO A 70 9.58 5.26 -2.93
C PRO A 70 9.82 5.23 -1.41
N GLN A 71 8.71 5.22 -0.66
CA GLN A 71 8.70 5.14 0.79
C GLN A 71 8.17 3.77 1.22
N VAL A 72 8.93 3.07 2.06
CA VAL A 72 8.50 1.77 2.63
C VAL A 72 8.81 1.77 4.12
N ASN A 73 7.77 1.60 4.94
CA ASN A 73 7.85 1.57 6.41
C ASN A 73 8.53 2.82 6.98
N GLY A 74 8.15 4.01 6.51
CA GLY A 74 8.69 5.28 6.96
C GLY A 74 10.08 5.65 6.40
N MET A 75 10.74 4.73 5.69
CA MET A 75 12.06 4.98 5.10
C MET A 75 11.94 5.36 3.62
N ASN A 76 12.51 6.51 3.27
CA ASN A 76 12.58 7.02 1.92
C ASN A 76 13.84 6.52 1.21
N GLN A 77 13.71 6.07 -0.03
CA GLN A 77 14.85 5.72 -0.88
C GLN A 77 14.79 6.55 -2.17
N PRO A 78 15.60 7.60 -2.31
CA PRO A 78 15.69 8.33 -3.57
C PRO A 78 16.34 7.46 -4.64
N ILE A 79 15.80 7.49 -5.86
CA ILE A 79 16.27 6.77 -7.04
C ILE A 79 16.27 7.74 -8.22
N ILE A 80 17.39 7.84 -8.91
CA ILE A 80 17.55 8.72 -10.07
C ILE A 80 17.14 7.94 -11.32
N ARG A 81 16.26 8.53 -12.15
CA ARG A 81 15.84 7.91 -13.41
C ARG A 81 16.97 7.91 -14.44
N GLY A 82 16.98 6.90 -15.30
CA GLY A 82 17.99 6.72 -16.35
C GLY A 82 19.37 6.29 -15.86
N ARG A 83 19.55 6.03 -14.56
CA ARG A 83 20.81 5.56 -13.97
C ARG A 83 20.61 4.23 -13.27
N GLU A 84 21.65 3.40 -13.33
CA GLU A 84 21.71 2.17 -12.54
C GLU A 84 21.79 2.52 -11.05
N THR A 85 20.90 1.96 -10.25
CA THR A 85 20.84 2.19 -8.82
C THR A 85 20.72 0.87 -8.08
N ASN A 86 21.51 0.71 -7.03
CA ASN A 86 21.42 -0.42 -6.12
C ASN A 86 20.38 -0.11 -5.04
N VAL A 87 19.30 -0.90 -5.01
CA VAL A 87 18.19 -0.69 -4.07
C VAL A 87 17.71 -2.01 -3.48
N LYS A 88 17.10 -1.96 -2.30
CA LYS A 88 16.49 -3.13 -1.68
C LYS A 88 15.22 -3.56 -2.42
N ARG A 89 14.95 -4.87 -2.46
CA ARG A 89 13.78 -5.48 -3.10
C ARG A 89 12.45 -4.86 -2.69
N LYS A 90 12.29 -4.51 -1.41
CA LYS A 90 11.09 -3.84 -0.89
C LYS A 90 10.73 -2.55 -1.65
N TYR A 91 11.72 -1.81 -2.14
CA TYR A 91 11.45 -0.60 -2.93
C TYR A 91 11.06 -0.95 -4.37
N VAL A 92 11.63 -2.03 -4.93
CA VAL A 92 11.23 -2.56 -6.24
C VAL A 92 9.77 -3.03 -6.23
N GLU A 93 9.33 -3.65 -5.13
CA GLU A 93 7.92 -4.03 -4.95
C GLU A 93 6.99 -2.81 -4.98
N ALA A 94 7.36 -1.73 -4.28
CA ALA A 94 6.60 -0.49 -4.31
C ALA A 94 6.50 0.10 -5.73
N LEU A 95 7.58 0.04 -6.51
CA LEU A 95 7.57 0.46 -7.91
C LEU A 95 6.73 -0.47 -8.80
N ALA A 96 6.78 -1.79 -8.57
CA ALA A 96 6.03 -2.77 -9.33
C ALA A 96 4.52 -2.66 -9.12
N ARG A 97 4.08 -2.25 -7.92
CA ARG A 97 2.68 -1.98 -7.61
C ARG A 97 2.23 -0.57 -7.98
N GLY A 98 3.16 0.37 -8.18
CA GLY A 98 2.87 1.74 -8.57
C GLY A 98 2.30 1.81 -9.98
N ARG A 99 0.98 1.91 -10.10
CA ARG A 99 0.26 2.06 -11.37
C ARG A 99 -0.49 3.38 -11.43
N THR A 100 -0.56 3.92 -12.64
CA THR A 100 -1.38 5.09 -12.96
C THR A 100 -2.38 4.69 -14.02
N THR A 101 -3.64 4.95 -13.73
CA THR A 101 -4.75 4.84 -14.67
C THR A 101 -4.98 6.20 -15.33
N LYS A 102 -4.85 6.28 -16.65
CA LYS A 102 -5.24 7.43 -17.46
C LYS A 102 -6.47 7.08 -18.30
N TYR A 103 -7.34 8.04 -18.56
CA TYR A 103 -8.52 7.87 -19.41
C TYR A 103 -8.31 8.61 -20.74
N GLU A 104 -8.59 7.93 -21.84
CA GLU A 104 -8.52 8.48 -23.19
C GLU A 104 -9.92 8.56 -23.80
N GLN A 105 -10.24 9.69 -24.42
CA GLN A 105 -11.49 9.86 -25.16
C GLN A 105 -11.34 9.24 -26.55
N LYS A 106 -12.14 8.21 -26.83
CA LYS A 106 -12.18 7.56 -28.14
C LYS A 106 -13.56 7.72 -28.76
N ILE A 107 -13.58 8.23 -29.99
CA ILE A 107 -14.77 8.24 -30.84
C ILE A 107 -14.80 6.91 -31.57
N MET A 108 -15.79 6.06 -31.25
CA MET A 108 -15.90 4.71 -31.82
C MET A 108 -16.48 4.73 -33.25
N ASP A 109 -17.34 5.71 -33.55
CA ASP A 109 -17.95 5.91 -34.86
C ASP A 109 -17.77 7.37 -35.32
N PRO A 110 -16.99 7.63 -36.38
CA PRO A 110 -16.79 8.98 -36.92
C PRO A 110 -18.08 9.69 -37.36
N ASN A 111 -19.16 8.95 -37.67
CA ASN A 111 -20.45 9.52 -38.07
C ASN A 111 -21.33 9.92 -36.88
N ARG A 112 -20.96 9.53 -35.66
CA ARG A 112 -21.65 9.88 -34.40
C ARG A 112 -20.63 10.39 -33.37
N PRO A 113 -20.04 11.57 -33.61
CA PRO A 113 -19.00 12.14 -32.75
C PRO A 113 -19.47 12.40 -31.31
N GLU A 114 -20.79 12.43 -31.06
CA GLU A 114 -21.40 12.50 -29.73
C GLU A 114 -21.19 11.24 -28.87
N ASN A 115 -20.90 10.09 -29.49
CA ASN A 115 -20.64 8.84 -28.79
C ASN A 115 -19.17 8.71 -28.39
N ILE A 116 -18.78 9.47 -27.36
CA ILE A 116 -17.44 9.44 -26.79
C ILE A 116 -17.37 8.31 -25.75
N HIS A 117 -16.45 7.37 -25.95
CA HIS A 117 -16.14 6.32 -24.98
C HIS A 117 -14.87 6.68 -24.20
N MET A 118 -14.92 6.52 -22.86
CA MET A 118 -13.75 6.67 -22.00
C MET A 118 -13.01 5.34 -21.91
N ALA A 119 -11.92 5.21 -22.65
CA ALA A 119 -11.07 4.03 -22.57
C ALA A 119 -10.07 4.18 -21.40
N GLU A 120 -10.14 3.27 -20.44
CA GLU A 120 -9.17 3.18 -19.35
C GLU A 120 -7.84 2.60 -19.86
N LYS A 121 -6.72 3.24 -19.51
CA LYS A 121 -5.37 2.73 -19.76
C LYS A 121 -4.55 2.78 -18.49
N THR A 122 -4.28 1.59 -17.94
CA THR A 122 -3.49 1.43 -16.72
C THR A 122 -2.08 0.97 -17.08
N ALA A 123 -1.07 1.69 -16.58
CA ALA A 123 0.33 1.37 -16.79
C ALA A 123 1.17 1.61 -15.53
N LEU A 124 2.41 1.12 -15.50
CA LEU A 124 3.34 1.44 -14.42
C LEU A 124 3.64 2.94 -14.40
N THR A 125 3.54 3.56 -13.22
CA THR A 125 3.88 4.98 -13.02
C THR A 125 5.36 5.23 -13.30
N TYR A 126 6.22 4.31 -12.86
CA TYR A 126 7.66 4.36 -13.05
C TYR A 126 8.15 3.06 -13.69
N PRO A 127 8.14 2.94 -15.02
CA PRO A 127 8.67 1.78 -15.70
C PRO A 127 10.14 1.54 -15.32
N PHE A 128 10.50 0.31 -14.98
CA PHE A 128 11.86 -0.04 -14.55
C PHE A 128 12.29 -1.39 -15.14
N SER A 129 13.60 -1.59 -15.19
CA SER A 129 14.25 -2.84 -15.57
C SER A 129 15.14 -3.32 -14.43
N VAL A 130 15.09 -4.62 -14.14
CA VAL A 130 16.01 -5.26 -13.19
C VAL A 130 17.22 -5.77 -13.99
N LEU A 131 18.39 -5.19 -13.72
CA LEU A 131 19.64 -5.53 -14.40
C LEU A 131 20.31 -6.74 -13.75
N HIS A 132 20.29 -6.77 -12.41
CA HIS A 132 20.86 -7.86 -11.64
C HIS A 132 20.00 -8.18 -10.41
N ASP A 133 19.64 -9.45 -10.27
CA ASP A 133 18.99 -10.02 -9.08
C ASP A 133 19.79 -11.27 -8.66
N PRO A 134 20.45 -11.26 -7.49
CA PRO A 134 21.24 -12.40 -7.04
C PRO A 134 20.38 -13.61 -6.65
N ASN A 135 19.07 -13.45 -6.42
CA ASN A 135 18.20 -14.51 -5.94
C ASN A 135 17.43 -15.19 -7.09
N PRO A 136 17.55 -16.52 -7.26
CA PRO A 136 16.87 -17.24 -8.34
C PRO A 136 15.34 -17.17 -8.26
N LYS A 137 14.76 -16.96 -7.07
CA LYS A 137 13.31 -16.82 -6.88
C LYS A 137 12.79 -15.43 -7.26
N GLY A 138 13.68 -14.45 -7.36
CA GLY A 138 13.32 -13.04 -7.54
C GLY A 138 12.56 -12.76 -8.83
N ARG A 139 12.95 -13.39 -9.95
CA ARG A 139 12.27 -13.21 -11.25
C ARG A 139 10.83 -13.75 -11.25
N ALA A 140 10.61 -14.92 -10.67
CA ALA A 140 9.27 -15.51 -10.54
C ALA A 140 8.37 -14.65 -9.62
N TRP A 141 8.93 -14.19 -8.50
CA TRP A 141 8.26 -13.28 -7.57
C TRP A 141 7.87 -11.95 -8.24
N LEU A 142 8.78 -11.32 -8.99
CA LEU A 142 8.50 -10.06 -9.67
C LEU A 142 7.40 -10.23 -10.73
N LYS A 143 7.44 -11.32 -11.49
CA LYS A 143 6.39 -11.64 -12.47
C LYS A 143 5.03 -11.80 -11.78
N ALA A 144 4.99 -12.46 -10.62
CA ALA A 144 3.77 -12.63 -9.86
C ALA A 144 3.18 -11.29 -9.38
N ILE A 145 4.02 -10.35 -8.93
CA ILE A 145 3.56 -9.01 -8.52
C ILE A 145 3.06 -8.21 -9.72
N LEU A 146 3.80 -8.20 -10.83
CA LEU A 146 3.40 -7.46 -12.02
C LEU A 146 2.09 -7.97 -12.64
N ALA A 147 1.73 -9.23 -12.39
CA ALA A 147 0.49 -9.84 -12.84
C ALA A 147 -0.72 -9.52 -11.94
N GLN A 148 -0.52 -9.01 -10.72
CA GLN A 148 -1.63 -8.56 -9.87
C GLN A 148 -2.26 -7.30 -10.48
N PRO A 149 -3.58 -7.09 -10.40
CA PRO A 149 -4.24 -5.87 -10.90
C PRO A 149 -3.84 -4.60 -10.15
#